data_AF-A0A7S1RGH2-F1
#
_entry.id   AF-A0A7S1RGH2-F1
#
_cell.length_a   1.000
_cell.length_b   1.000
_cell.length_c   1.000
_cell.angle_alpha   90.00
_cell.angle_beta   90.00
_cell.angle_gamma   90.00
#
_symmetry.space_group_name_H-M   'P 1'
#
loop_
_entity.id
_entity.type
_entity.pdbx_description
1 polymer ?
#
loop_
_entity_poly.entity_id
_entity_poly.type
_entity_poly.pdbx_seq_one_letter_code
_entity_poly.pdbx_strand_id
1 'polypeptide(L)'
;MRPGSSMHQCKRYGCEKPTWNGCADEFCSRSCQKESLRAKARGAAEAHGTADARGQPPPGALDAKPKALEYQPARAMDPTPMAFEYNGRDVGVVAFYFPGREDACDMKCGAAFLANFFDLGPDRLEIKGRRFRNAEAAFQALKLWERAGDFEELDGEDAFRKSRLWAHRRDTDYAGLGSNWSAMMAVLKAKFKPGSRMAEGLRNTRGAFLLEHNAREGRDSVWSNNGSGNGMNWLGLQLMLLRKELSGGKGGYDPLMADICTCMGRTDGVPRSTRGKAEWQQMVKAATEAVQKAIGASYSGHPRPQATSIGNSFAHRSPSPSLAYHPGSQQVSVNGHSSVWDPAEGCQLPEPVW
;
A
#
# COMPACT_ATOMS: atom_id res chain seq x y z
N MET A 1 -31.94 -24.25 -3.75
CA MET A 1 -31.11 -23.76 -4.87
C MET A 1 -31.93 -22.75 -5.65
N ARG A 2 -31.46 -21.50 -5.80
CA ARG A 2 -32.17 -20.51 -6.64
C ARG A 2 -31.94 -20.88 -8.12
N PRO A 3 -32.98 -21.20 -8.90
CA PRO A 3 -32.81 -21.44 -10.33
C PRO A 3 -32.52 -20.10 -11.01
N GLY A 4 -31.37 -19.97 -11.68
CA GLY A 4 -31.14 -18.86 -12.63
C GLY A 4 -29.96 -17.92 -12.38
N SER A 5 -29.07 -18.15 -11.42
CA SER A 5 -27.81 -17.39 -11.38
C SER A 5 -26.91 -17.80 -12.54
N SER A 6 -26.79 -16.92 -13.55
CA SER A 6 -25.82 -17.05 -14.64
C SER A 6 -24.42 -17.15 -14.05
N MET A 7 -23.77 -18.30 -14.22
CA MET A 7 -22.38 -18.47 -13.80
C MET A 7 -21.46 -17.84 -14.85
N HIS A 8 -20.65 -16.88 -14.41
CA HIS A 8 -19.64 -16.28 -15.27
C HIS A 8 -18.53 -17.29 -15.60
N GLN A 9 -18.09 -17.33 -16.85
CA GLN A 9 -17.02 -18.20 -17.31
C GLN A 9 -15.63 -17.65 -16.97
N CYS A 10 -14.66 -18.54 -16.80
CA CYS A 10 -13.26 -18.24 -16.56
C CYS A 10 -12.67 -17.29 -17.60
N LYS A 11 -11.94 -16.26 -17.15
CA LYS A 11 -11.25 -15.28 -18.00
C LYS A 11 -10.15 -15.87 -18.89
N ARG A 12 -9.67 -17.09 -18.64
CA ARG A 12 -8.65 -17.72 -19.49
C ARG A 12 -9.29 -18.14 -20.81
N TYR A 13 -8.76 -17.66 -21.93
CA TYR A 13 -9.17 -18.08 -23.27
C TYR A 13 -9.16 -19.62 -23.38
N GLY A 14 -10.26 -20.20 -23.87
CA GLY A 14 -10.44 -21.66 -23.96
C GLY A 14 -10.72 -22.38 -22.63
N CYS A 15 -11.12 -21.67 -21.56
CA CYS A 15 -11.57 -22.30 -20.33
C CYS A 15 -13.07 -22.07 -20.12
N GLU A 16 -13.87 -23.13 -20.19
CA GLU A 16 -15.33 -23.06 -20.04
C GLU A 16 -15.81 -23.27 -18.59
N LYS A 17 -14.89 -23.40 -17.64
CA LYS A 17 -15.23 -23.57 -16.22
C LYS A 17 -15.78 -22.27 -15.65
N PRO A 18 -16.74 -22.32 -14.70
CA PRO A 18 -17.20 -21.13 -14.01
C PRO A 18 -16.08 -20.49 -13.18
N THR A 19 -16.15 -19.18 -12.97
CA THR A 19 -15.21 -18.47 -12.09
C THR A 19 -15.33 -18.96 -10.65
N TRP A 20 -14.23 -18.95 -9.90
CA TRP A 20 -14.19 -19.55 -8.56
C TRP A 20 -15.11 -18.83 -7.57
N ASN A 21 -15.42 -17.57 -7.82
CA ASN A 21 -16.27 -16.70 -7.00
C ASN A 21 -17.58 -16.31 -7.71
N GLY A 22 -17.84 -16.82 -8.90
CA GLY A 22 -19.03 -16.45 -9.68
C GLY A 22 -19.04 -14.99 -10.16
N CYS A 23 -17.93 -14.26 -10.13
CA CYS A 23 -17.85 -12.91 -10.69
C CYS A 23 -17.41 -12.94 -12.17
N ALA A 24 -17.85 -11.95 -12.96
CA ALA A 24 -17.30 -11.70 -14.28
C ALA A 24 -15.80 -11.37 -14.20
N ASP A 25 -15.05 -11.60 -15.28
CA ASP A 25 -13.64 -11.23 -15.39
C ASP A 25 -12.67 -11.90 -14.40
N GLU A 26 -13.10 -12.95 -13.72
CA GLU A 26 -12.30 -13.73 -12.77
C GLU A 26 -11.83 -15.06 -13.36
N PHE A 27 -10.87 -15.71 -12.70
CA PHE A 27 -10.39 -17.04 -13.11
C PHE A 27 -11.18 -18.15 -12.40
N CYS A 28 -11.16 -19.37 -12.91
CA CYS A 28 -11.69 -20.53 -12.16
C CYS A 28 -10.66 -21.11 -11.17
N SER A 29 -9.38 -20.74 -11.31
CA SER A 29 -8.28 -21.27 -10.52
C SER A 29 -7.00 -20.43 -10.67
N ARG A 30 -6.07 -20.57 -9.71
CA ARG A 30 -4.72 -19.99 -9.80
C ARG A 30 -3.94 -20.49 -11.02
N SER A 31 -4.15 -21.74 -11.45
CA SER A 31 -3.51 -22.31 -12.64
C SER A 31 -3.95 -21.57 -13.92
N CYS A 32 -5.26 -21.32 -14.07
CA CYS A 32 -5.78 -20.55 -15.20
C CYS A 32 -5.28 -19.10 -15.23
N GLN A 33 -5.16 -18.47 -14.06
CA GLN A 33 -4.56 -17.14 -13.94
C GLN A 33 -3.11 -17.12 -14.42
N LYS A 34 -2.27 -18.06 -13.95
CA LYS A 34 -0.86 -18.17 -14.36
C LYS A 34 -0.70 -18.41 -15.85
N GLU A 35 -1.51 -19.27 -16.44
CA GLU A 35 -1.46 -19.55 -17.88
C GLU A 35 -1.90 -18.36 -18.73
N SER A 36 -2.95 -17.63 -18.32
CA SER A 36 -3.37 -16.40 -19.01
C SER A 36 -2.25 -15.35 -19.01
N LEU A 37 -1.53 -15.20 -17.90
CA LEU A 37 -0.35 -14.31 -17.82
C LEU A 37 0.80 -14.78 -18.72
N ARG A 38 1.05 -16.09 -18.80
CA ARG A 38 2.07 -16.66 -19.72
C ARG A 38 1.71 -16.43 -21.18
N ALA A 39 0.44 -16.59 -21.56
CA ALA A 39 -0.03 -16.34 -22.92
C ALA A 39 0.15 -14.86 -23.31
N LYS A 40 -0.17 -13.92 -22.40
CA LYS A 40 0.07 -12.49 -22.61
C LYS A 40 1.55 -12.17 -22.81
N ALA A 41 2.44 -12.79 -22.02
CA ALA A 41 3.87 -12.59 -22.15
C ALA A 41 4.42 -13.12 -23.50
N ARG A 42 3.89 -14.25 -24.00
CA ARG A 42 4.26 -14.79 -25.32
C ARG A 42 3.82 -13.87 -26.45
N GLY A 43 2.57 -13.40 -26.43
CA GLY A 43 2.08 -12.46 -27.45
C GLY A 43 2.84 -11.13 -27.47
N ALA A 44 3.29 -10.64 -26.31
CA ALA A 44 4.13 -9.44 -26.23
C ALA A 44 5.53 -9.67 -26.83
N ALA A 45 6.11 -10.87 -26.68
CA ALA A 45 7.41 -11.20 -27.27
C ALA A 45 7.32 -11.35 -28.80
N GLU A 46 6.24 -11.94 -29.33
CA GLU A 46 6.02 -12.10 -30.77
C GLU A 46 5.71 -10.76 -31.46
N ALA A 47 4.98 -9.85 -30.82
CA ALA A 47 4.69 -8.52 -31.35
C ALA A 47 5.94 -7.61 -31.50
N HIS A 48 7.06 -7.96 -30.86
CA HIS A 48 8.33 -7.26 -30.97
C HIS A 48 9.31 -7.89 -31.97
N GLY A 49 8.93 -8.95 -32.68
CA GLY A 49 9.80 -9.78 -33.52
C GLY A 49 10.10 -9.30 -34.96
N THR A 50 9.70 -8.09 -35.37
CA THR A 50 9.96 -7.57 -36.74
C THR A 50 10.68 -6.22 -36.81
N ALA A 51 11.29 -5.77 -35.71
CA ALA A 51 12.14 -4.58 -35.72
C ALA A 51 13.62 -4.96 -35.88
N ASP A 52 14.21 -4.40 -36.94
CA ASP A 52 15.57 -4.53 -37.45
C ASP A 52 16.69 -4.55 -36.38
N ALA A 53 17.69 -5.40 -36.61
CA ALA A 53 18.74 -5.81 -35.67
C ALA A 53 19.87 -4.78 -35.49
N ARG A 54 19.58 -3.53 -35.11
CA ARG A 54 20.61 -2.49 -34.85
C ARG A 54 20.44 -1.69 -33.56
N GLY A 55 19.74 -2.21 -32.56
CA GLY A 55 19.46 -1.48 -31.32
C GLY A 55 19.63 -2.31 -30.05
N GLN A 56 20.74 -3.06 -29.91
CA GLN A 56 21.11 -3.50 -28.56
C GLN A 56 21.55 -2.26 -27.76
N PRO A 57 20.90 -1.91 -26.64
CA PRO A 57 21.45 -0.92 -25.74
C PRO A 57 22.83 -1.41 -25.27
N PRO A 58 23.84 -0.53 -25.22
CA PRO A 58 25.19 -0.94 -24.83
C PRO A 58 25.17 -1.58 -23.44
N PRO A 59 25.85 -2.73 -23.24
CA PRO A 59 26.06 -3.29 -21.91
C PRO A 59 26.86 -2.27 -21.09
N GLY A 60 26.21 -1.62 -20.12
CA GLY A 60 26.82 -0.58 -19.27
C GLY A 60 25.90 0.56 -18.82
N ALA A 61 24.67 0.67 -19.35
CA ALA A 61 23.78 1.80 -19.02
C ALA A 61 23.09 1.72 -17.63
N LEU A 62 23.36 0.69 -16.82
CA LEU A 62 22.85 0.58 -15.44
C LEU A 62 23.83 1.11 -14.36
N ASP A 63 25.02 1.57 -14.75
CA ASP A 63 26.09 1.93 -13.80
C ASP A 63 26.11 3.42 -13.40
N ALA A 64 25.16 4.23 -13.86
CA ALA A 64 24.97 5.57 -13.33
C ALA A 64 24.42 5.46 -11.91
N LYS A 65 25.31 5.36 -10.91
CA LYS A 65 24.96 5.37 -9.50
C LYS A 65 23.99 6.53 -9.26
N PRO A 66 22.77 6.28 -8.76
CA PRO A 66 21.85 7.35 -8.44
C PRO A 66 22.57 8.32 -7.52
N LYS A 67 22.53 9.62 -7.86
CA LYS A 67 23.05 10.67 -6.99
C LYS A 67 22.48 10.41 -5.61
N ALA A 68 23.34 10.13 -4.63
CA ALA A 68 22.93 9.92 -3.26
C ALA A 68 22.07 11.12 -2.88
N LEU A 69 20.79 10.86 -2.59
CA LEU A 69 19.86 11.90 -2.16
C LEU A 69 20.53 12.58 -0.97
N GLU A 70 20.78 13.88 -1.12
CA GLU A 70 21.47 14.67 -0.12
C GLU A 70 20.72 14.50 1.21
N TYR A 71 21.43 13.96 2.20
CA TYR A 71 20.86 13.65 3.50
C TYR A 71 20.33 14.95 4.11
N GLN A 72 19.01 15.09 4.17
CA GLN A 72 18.43 16.25 4.84
C GLN A 72 18.65 16.09 6.34
N PRO A 73 19.30 17.07 7.00
CA PRO A 73 19.50 17.02 8.44
C PRO A 73 18.16 16.90 9.15
N ALA A 74 18.20 16.27 10.33
CA ALA A 74 17.04 15.86 11.11
C ALA A 74 16.06 17.03 11.37
N ARG A 75 15.05 17.18 10.52
CA ARG A 75 13.83 17.88 10.91
C ARG A 75 13.24 17.12 12.10
N ALA A 76 12.72 17.87 13.08
CA ALA A 76 11.99 17.28 14.19
C ALA A 76 10.89 16.37 13.63
N MET A 77 10.86 15.11 14.07
CA MET A 77 9.83 14.15 13.69
C MET A 77 8.60 14.37 14.58
N ASP A 78 7.88 15.47 14.33
CA ASP A 78 6.67 15.85 15.05
C ASP A 78 5.48 15.94 14.09
N PRO A 79 4.82 14.81 13.80
CA PRO A 79 3.73 14.79 12.83
C PRO A 79 2.52 15.60 13.26
N THR A 80 1.96 16.37 12.33
CA THR A 80 0.72 17.13 12.56
C THR A 80 -0.49 16.30 12.11
N PRO A 81 -1.37 15.87 13.03
CA PRO A 81 -2.58 15.14 12.66
C PRO A 81 -3.64 16.06 12.05
N MET A 82 -4.41 15.53 11.11
CA MET A 82 -5.67 16.12 10.64
C MET A 82 -6.84 15.50 11.41
N ALA A 83 -7.96 16.18 11.57
CA ALA A 83 -9.11 15.63 12.30
C ALA A 83 -10.10 14.91 11.37
N PHE A 84 -10.70 13.82 11.86
CA PHE A 84 -11.88 13.19 11.28
C PHE A 84 -12.79 12.64 12.38
N GLU A 85 -14.08 12.51 12.09
CA GLU A 85 -15.04 11.93 13.05
C GLU A 85 -15.15 10.42 12.85
N TYR A 86 -15.09 9.67 13.94
CA TYR A 86 -15.33 8.22 13.94
C TYR A 86 -16.06 7.76 15.22
N ASN A 87 -17.25 7.18 15.05
CA ASN A 87 -18.14 6.77 16.14
C ASN A 87 -18.39 7.90 17.15
N GLY A 88 -18.68 9.12 16.65
CA GLY A 88 -18.97 10.29 17.48
C GLY A 88 -17.78 10.86 18.26
N ARG A 89 -16.54 10.53 17.85
CA ARG A 89 -15.30 11.04 18.45
C ARG A 89 -14.43 11.70 17.39
N ASP A 90 -13.76 12.78 17.77
CA ASP A 90 -12.70 13.37 16.98
C ASP A 90 -11.43 12.51 17.07
N VAL A 91 -10.99 12.01 15.93
CA VAL A 91 -9.78 11.19 15.79
C VAL A 91 -8.78 11.94 14.92
N GLY A 92 -7.52 12.01 15.36
CA GLY A 92 -6.43 12.51 14.53
C GLY A 92 -6.04 11.48 13.47
N VAL A 93 -5.71 11.90 12.24
CA VAL A 93 -5.09 11.07 11.21
C VAL A 93 -3.75 11.67 10.80
N VAL A 94 -2.71 10.84 10.79
CA VAL A 94 -1.40 11.16 10.23
C VAL A 94 -1.24 10.31 8.98
N ALA A 95 -1.17 10.97 7.82
CA ALA A 95 -1.03 10.31 6.53
C ALA A 95 0.42 10.38 6.03
N PHE A 96 0.86 9.31 5.36
CA PHE A 96 2.22 9.16 4.83
C PHE A 96 2.22 8.30 3.57
N TYR A 97 3.24 8.43 2.72
CA TYR A 97 3.41 7.60 1.51
C TYR A 97 4.86 7.53 0.99
N PHE A 98 5.53 8.68 0.85
CA PHE A 98 6.91 8.86 0.38
C PHE A 98 7.41 7.85 -0.68
N PRO A 99 7.01 7.93 -1.97
CA PRO A 99 7.49 7.03 -3.02
C PRO A 99 8.91 7.43 -3.54
N GLY A 100 9.83 7.75 -2.63
CA GLY A 100 11.16 8.30 -2.93
C GLY A 100 11.23 9.84 -2.94
N ARG A 101 10.10 10.52 -2.71
CA ARG A 101 9.98 11.96 -2.47
C ARG A 101 8.74 12.23 -1.62
N GLU A 102 8.68 13.37 -0.95
CA GLU A 102 7.48 13.76 -0.20
C GLU A 102 6.28 13.95 -1.14
N ASP A 103 5.15 13.34 -0.79
CA ASP A 103 3.85 13.59 -1.41
C ASP A 103 3.10 14.70 -0.66
N ALA A 104 1.94 15.13 -1.16
CA ALA A 104 1.12 16.18 -0.56
C ALA A 104 0.70 15.83 0.89
N CYS A 105 0.38 14.56 1.15
CA CYS A 105 0.05 14.10 2.50
C CYS A 105 1.26 14.12 3.44
N ASP A 106 2.45 13.74 2.94
CA ASP A 106 3.69 13.77 3.72
C ASP A 106 4.05 15.19 4.14
N MET A 107 3.98 16.15 3.21
CA MET A 107 4.25 17.57 3.49
C MET A 107 3.22 18.14 4.48
N LYS A 108 1.95 17.73 4.37
CA LYS A 108 0.89 18.18 5.27
C LYS A 108 1.07 17.66 6.69
N CYS A 109 1.48 16.40 6.83
CA CYS A 109 1.60 15.74 8.12
C CYS A 109 3.01 15.76 8.71
N GLY A 110 4.07 16.08 7.94
CA GLY A 110 5.45 15.94 8.39
C GLY A 110 5.85 14.48 8.66
N ALA A 111 5.27 13.53 7.92
CA ALA A 111 5.26 12.11 8.31
C ALA A 111 5.93 11.16 7.30
N ALA A 112 6.71 11.69 6.35
CA ALA A 112 7.43 10.90 5.34
C ALA A 112 8.26 9.75 5.94
N PHE A 113 8.84 9.96 7.13
CA PHE A 113 9.67 8.97 7.82
C PHE A 113 8.93 7.69 8.20
N LEU A 114 7.59 7.69 8.19
CA LEU A 114 6.79 6.48 8.45
C LEU A 114 6.83 5.50 7.28
N ALA A 115 6.96 5.99 6.05
CA ALA A 115 6.91 5.19 4.83
C ALA A 115 8.09 4.22 4.65
N ASN A 116 7.88 3.12 3.92
CA ASN A 116 8.90 2.09 3.74
C ASN A 116 10.10 2.53 2.89
N PHE A 117 9.87 3.47 1.97
CA PHE A 117 10.87 3.96 1.01
C PHE A 117 11.73 5.10 1.60
N PHE A 118 11.43 5.55 2.81
CA PHE A 118 12.19 6.62 3.47
C PHE A 118 13.63 6.16 3.75
N ASP A 119 14.60 6.96 3.28
CA ASP A 119 16.02 6.69 3.49
C ASP A 119 16.45 7.07 4.91
N LEU A 120 16.98 6.11 5.64
CA LEU A 120 17.47 6.27 7.00
C LEU A 120 18.86 6.94 7.05
N GLY A 121 19.49 7.16 5.90
CA GLY A 121 20.83 7.73 5.82
C GLY A 121 21.82 6.89 6.64
N PRO A 122 22.72 7.51 7.43
CA PRO A 122 23.80 6.81 8.13
C PRO A 122 23.31 5.82 9.20
N ASP A 123 22.12 6.00 9.76
CA ASP A 123 21.59 5.11 10.81
C ASP A 123 21.44 3.69 10.27
N ARG A 124 20.94 3.57 9.03
CA ARG A 124 20.56 2.31 8.38
C ARG A 124 19.57 1.48 9.23
N LEU A 125 18.96 0.48 8.60
CA LEU A 125 18.11 -0.52 9.25
C LEU A 125 18.89 -1.82 9.35
N GLU A 126 19.02 -2.38 10.56
CA GLU A 126 19.69 -3.67 10.74
C GLU A 126 18.70 -4.81 10.98
N ILE A 127 18.76 -5.85 10.15
CA ILE A 127 17.95 -7.07 10.34
C ILE A 127 18.78 -8.30 9.96
N LYS A 128 18.81 -9.30 10.86
CA LYS A 128 19.59 -10.54 10.73
C LYS A 128 21.06 -10.29 10.32
N GLY A 129 21.70 -9.28 10.92
CA GLY A 129 23.11 -8.92 10.71
C GLY A 129 23.41 -8.16 9.41
N ARG A 130 22.39 -7.78 8.63
CA ARG A 130 22.55 -6.97 7.41
C ARG A 130 21.98 -5.58 7.59
N ARG A 131 22.57 -4.60 6.90
CA ARG A 131 22.21 -3.17 7.03
C ARG A 131 21.63 -2.64 5.72
N PHE A 132 20.48 -1.98 5.80
CA PHE A 132 19.75 -1.49 4.63
C PHE A 132 19.49 0.02 4.74
N ARG A 133 19.43 0.72 3.61
CA ARG A 133 19.10 2.16 3.60
C ARG A 133 17.67 2.48 3.99
N ASN A 134 16.73 1.56 3.72
CA ASN A 134 15.30 1.78 3.96
C ASN A 134 14.60 0.43 4.23
N ALA A 135 13.34 0.51 4.69
CA ALA A 135 12.54 -0.67 5.02
C ALA A 135 12.12 -1.48 3.78
N GLU A 136 11.86 -0.82 2.64
CA GLU A 136 11.52 -1.51 1.40
C GLU A 136 12.67 -2.43 0.95
N ALA A 137 13.91 -1.93 0.95
CA ALA A 137 15.10 -2.71 0.63
C ALA A 137 15.26 -3.94 1.54
N ALA A 138 15.15 -3.74 2.86
CA ALA A 138 15.20 -4.84 3.83
C ALA A 138 14.08 -5.87 3.59
N PHE A 139 12.85 -5.40 3.34
CA PHE A 139 11.71 -6.26 3.12
C PHE A 139 11.78 -7.05 1.81
N GLN A 140 12.26 -6.45 0.72
CA GLN A 140 12.51 -7.16 -0.54
C GLN A 140 13.67 -8.14 -0.41
N ALA A 141 14.71 -7.82 0.38
CA ALA A 141 15.80 -8.74 0.69
C ALA A 141 15.32 -9.99 1.45
N LEU A 142 14.36 -9.85 2.38
CA LEU A 142 13.77 -11.02 3.06
C LEU A 142 13.09 -11.99 2.09
N LYS A 143 12.53 -11.51 0.98
CA LYS A 143 11.97 -12.37 -0.07
C LYS A 143 13.04 -13.08 -0.89
N LEU A 144 14.31 -12.68 -0.80
CA LEU A 144 15.40 -13.15 -1.66
C LEU A 144 16.71 -13.20 -0.84
N TRP A 145 16.67 -13.87 0.30
CA TRP A 145 17.68 -13.70 1.36
C TRP A 145 19.11 -14.09 0.94
N GLU A 146 19.26 -15.11 0.09
CA GLU A 146 20.56 -15.49 -0.50
C GLU A 146 21.22 -14.34 -1.26
N ARG A 147 20.42 -13.37 -1.72
CA ARG A 147 20.84 -12.17 -2.44
C ARG A 147 20.61 -10.90 -1.63
N ALA A 148 20.44 -10.98 -0.31
CA ALA A 148 20.11 -9.82 0.49
C ALA A 148 21.14 -8.67 0.35
N GLY A 149 22.43 -9.00 0.16
CA GLY A 149 23.48 -8.02 -0.11
C GLY A 149 23.23 -7.14 -1.36
N ASP A 150 22.49 -7.65 -2.33
CA ASP A 150 22.12 -6.90 -3.55
C ASP A 150 21.15 -5.75 -3.29
N PHE A 151 20.56 -5.67 -2.08
CA PHE A 151 19.55 -4.69 -1.69
C PHE A 151 20.06 -3.66 -0.68
N GLU A 152 21.18 -3.91 0.00
CA GLU A 152 21.64 -3.11 1.16
C GLU A 152 21.79 -1.61 0.85
N GLU A 153 22.29 -1.28 -0.34
CA GLU A 153 22.56 0.10 -0.76
C GLU A 153 21.50 0.70 -1.71
N LEU A 154 20.43 -0.05 -2.03
CA LEU A 154 19.38 0.43 -2.92
C LEU A 154 18.43 1.39 -2.21
N ASP A 155 17.92 2.38 -2.95
CA ASP A 155 16.72 3.10 -2.53
C ASP A 155 15.47 2.20 -2.64
N GLY A 156 14.33 2.67 -2.15
CA GLY A 156 13.11 1.86 -2.12
C GLY A 156 12.60 1.48 -3.52
N GLU A 157 12.71 2.38 -4.50
CA GLU A 157 12.19 2.14 -5.85
C GLU A 157 13.06 1.15 -6.62
N ASP A 158 14.39 1.28 -6.53
CA ASP A 158 15.32 0.33 -7.12
C ASP A 158 15.22 -1.05 -6.45
N ALA A 159 15.04 -1.11 -5.12
CA ALA A 159 14.79 -2.37 -4.42
C ALA A 159 13.49 -3.05 -4.89
N PHE A 160 12.40 -2.29 -5.00
CA PHE A 160 11.12 -2.80 -5.49
C PHE A 160 11.22 -3.30 -6.93
N ARG A 161 11.86 -2.52 -7.83
CA ARG A 161 12.06 -2.90 -9.23
C ARG A 161 12.91 -4.16 -9.35
N LYS A 162 14.02 -4.22 -8.62
CA LYS A 162 14.94 -5.38 -8.62
C LYS A 162 14.25 -6.64 -8.13
N SER A 163 13.39 -6.56 -7.11
CA SER A 163 12.65 -7.73 -6.62
C SER A 163 11.63 -8.27 -7.60
N ARG A 164 11.14 -7.45 -8.56
CA ARG A 164 10.23 -7.89 -9.62
C ARG A 164 10.95 -8.73 -10.67
N LEU A 165 12.21 -8.41 -10.98
CA LEU A 165 13.04 -9.21 -11.89
C LEU A 165 13.25 -10.64 -11.38
N TRP A 166 13.22 -10.82 -10.06
CA TRP A 166 13.43 -12.11 -9.41
C TRP A 166 12.18 -12.70 -8.77
N ALA A 167 10.98 -12.28 -9.21
CA ALA A 167 9.72 -12.72 -8.61
C ALA A 167 9.55 -14.26 -8.57
N HIS A 168 10.15 -14.98 -9.51
CA HIS A 168 10.11 -16.44 -9.61
C HIS A 168 11.01 -17.18 -8.61
N ARG A 169 11.94 -16.48 -7.94
CA ARG A 169 12.90 -17.05 -6.97
C ARG A 169 12.61 -16.65 -5.53
N ARG A 170 11.45 -16.05 -5.28
CA ARG A 170 11.14 -15.51 -3.96
C ARG A 170 11.00 -16.64 -2.94
N ASP A 171 11.69 -16.47 -1.84
CA ASP A 171 11.46 -17.20 -0.61
C ASP A 171 10.08 -16.82 -0.05
N THR A 172 9.20 -17.82 0.05
CA THR A 172 7.86 -17.65 0.61
C THR A 172 7.84 -17.61 2.12
N ASP A 173 8.92 -18.06 2.77
CA ASP A 173 9.10 -18.06 4.22
C ASP A 173 9.81 -16.79 4.73
N TYR A 174 10.20 -15.88 3.81
CA TYR A 174 10.77 -14.57 4.15
C TYR A 174 12.00 -14.68 5.06
N ALA A 175 12.93 -15.59 4.75
CA ALA A 175 14.08 -15.92 5.56
C ALA A 175 13.71 -16.46 6.95
N GLY A 176 12.71 -17.33 7.07
CA GLY A 176 12.30 -17.93 8.35
C GLY A 176 11.31 -17.12 9.17
N LEU A 177 10.72 -16.06 8.59
CA LEU A 177 9.74 -15.20 9.28
C LEU A 177 8.29 -15.64 9.01
N GLY A 178 8.06 -16.65 8.17
CA GLY A 178 6.75 -17.31 7.98
C GLY A 178 5.83 -16.61 6.99
N SER A 179 5.57 -15.32 7.18
CA SER A 179 4.56 -14.60 6.40
C SER A 179 4.99 -13.20 6.00
N ASN A 180 4.30 -12.65 5.00
CA ASN A 180 4.48 -11.27 4.59
C ASN A 180 4.23 -10.28 5.75
N TRP A 181 3.16 -10.52 6.51
CA TRP A 181 2.82 -9.72 7.68
C TRP A 181 3.94 -9.72 8.73
N SER A 182 4.41 -10.91 9.11
CA SER A 182 5.47 -11.10 10.10
C SER A 182 6.81 -10.51 9.63
N ALA A 183 7.12 -10.69 8.34
CA ALA A 183 8.33 -10.15 7.73
C ALA A 183 8.35 -8.62 7.76
N MET A 184 7.25 -7.97 7.35
CA MET A 184 7.14 -6.51 7.44
C MET A 184 7.20 -6.04 8.89
N MET A 185 6.52 -6.71 9.83
CA MET A 185 6.56 -6.35 11.23
C MET A 185 8.00 -6.41 11.79
N ALA A 186 8.78 -7.43 11.42
CA ALA A 186 10.18 -7.55 11.80
C ALA A 186 11.04 -6.39 11.26
N VAL A 187 10.82 -6.01 9.99
CA VAL A 187 11.48 -4.84 9.38
C VAL A 187 11.09 -3.54 10.09
N LEU A 188 9.81 -3.35 10.41
CA LEU A 188 9.36 -2.17 11.14
C LEU A 188 9.94 -2.11 12.55
N LYS A 189 10.00 -3.24 13.28
CA LYS A 189 10.67 -3.30 14.58
C LYS A 189 12.14 -2.93 14.50
N ALA A 190 12.84 -3.34 13.44
CA ALA A 190 14.21 -2.92 13.20
C ALA A 190 14.33 -1.42 12.90
N LYS A 191 13.45 -0.88 12.03
CA LYS A 191 13.42 0.56 11.67
C LYS A 191 13.12 1.45 12.88
N PHE A 192 12.13 1.07 13.68
CA PHE A 192 11.64 1.81 14.83
C PHE A 192 12.15 1.23 16.15
N LYS A 193 13.40 0.73 16.17
CA LYS A 193 14.03 0.18 17.37
C LYS A 193 13.98 1.18 18.53
N PRO A 194 13.63 0.77 19.77
CA PRO A 194 13.60 1.66 20.93
C PRO A 194 14.87 2.51 21.07
N GLY A 195 14.70 3.79 21.38
CA GLY A 195 15.79 4.77 21.49
C GLY A 195 16.26 5.38 20.17
N SER A 196 15.79 4.90 19.01
CA SER A 196 16.06 5.56 17.73
C SER A 196 15.18 6.79 17.53
N ARG A 197 15.64 7.75 16.71
CA ARG A 197 14.83 8.90 16.28
C ARG A 197 13.53 8.49 15.60
N MET A 198 13.54 7.37 14.86
CA MET A 198 12.35 6.84 14.19
C MET A 198 11.31 6.41 15.23
N ALA A 199 11.74 5.69 16.28
CA ALA A 199 10.86 5.27 17.37
C ALA A 199 10.27 6.46 18.14
N GLU A 200 11.04 7.53 18.31
CA GLU A 200 10.54 8.80 18.85
C GLU A 200 9.50 9.45 17.95
N GLY A 201 9.79 9.59 16.65
CA GLY A 201 8.83 10.11 15.68
C GLY A 201 7.54 9.31 15.63
N LEU A 202 7.61 7.98 15.69
CA LEU A 202 6.42 7.12 15.74
C LEU A 202 5.61 7.34 17.02
N ARG A 203 6.26 7.51 18.19
CA ARG A 203 5.56 7.86 19.44
C ARG A 203 4.91 9.24 19.37
N ASN A 204 5.52 10.20 18.68
CA ASN A 204 5.00 11.56 18.51
C ASN A 204 3.69 11.60 17.69
N THR A 205 3.34 10.52 16.97
CA THR A 205 2.01 10.38 16.35
C THR A 205 0.88 10.13 17.37
N ARG A 206 1.20 9.89 18.66
CA ARG A 206 0.26 9.76 19.78
C ARG A 206 -0.87 8.76 19.49
N GLY A 207 -2.14 9.14 19.71
CA GLY A 207 -3.32 8.31 19.43
C GLY A 207 -3.86 8.47 18.01
N ALA A 208 -3.12 9.09 17.08
CA ALA A 208 -3.62 9.29 15.72
C ALA A 208 -3.74 7.96 14.96
N PHE A 209 -4.74 7.88 14.09
CA PHE A 209 -4.85 6.87 13.06
C PHE A 209 -3.75 7.07 12.02
N LEU A 210 -2.95 6.05 11.75
CA LEU A 210 -1.87 6.11 10.76
C LEU A 210 -2.38 5.58 9.43
N LEU A 211 -2.33 6.41 8.37
CA LEU A 211 -2.84 6.07 7.05
C LEU A 211 -1.70 6.11 6.01
N GLU A 212 -1.35 4.95 5.47
CA GLU A 212 -0.54 4.88 4.25
C GLU A 212 -1.43 5.29 3.06
N HIS A 213 -1.26 6.52 2.57
CA HIS A 213 -2.12 7.15 1.59
C HIS A 213 -1.51 7.14 0.19
N ASN A 214 -2.01 6.29 -0.70
CA ASN A 214 -1.60 6.37 -2.10
C ASN A 214 -2.51 7.33 -2.87
N ALA A 215 -1.96 8.33 -3.55
CA ALA A 215 -2.77 9.24 -4.37
C ALA A 215 -3.44 8.57 -5.59
N ARG A 216 -3.03 7.34 -5.97
CA ARG A 216 -3.56 6.62 -7.12
C ARG A 216 -4.25 5.32 -6.72
N GLU A 217 -5.51 5.19 -7.12
CA GLU A 217 -6.28 3.97 -6.93
C GLU A 217 -5.74 2.79 -7.75
N GLY A 218 -5.86 1.58 -7.19
CA GLY A 218 -5.47 0.32 -7.82
C GLY A 218 -3.99 -0.03 -7.67
N ARG A 219 -3.21 0.79 -6.97
CA ARG A 219 -1.77 0.52 -6.77
C ARG A 219 -1.50 -0.50 -5.68
N ASP A 220 -2.17 -0.38 -4.53
CA ASP A 220 -1.93 -1.25 -3.39
C ASP A 220 -3.15 -1.31 -2.46
N SER A 221 -3.93 -2.37 -2.58
CA SER A 221 -5.11 -2.61 -1.74
C SER A 221 -4.81 -3.30 -0.41
N VAL A 222 -3.55 -3.66 -0.14
CA VAL A 222 -3.16 -4.40 1.07
C VAL A 222 -2.45 -3.48 2.05
N TRP A 223 -1.33 -2.88 1.64
CA TRP A 223 -0.50 -2.07 2.54
C TRP A 223 -0.99 -0.65 2.71
N SER A 224 -1.71 -0.14 1.70
CA SER A 224 -2.22 1.23 1.68
C SER A 224 -3.74 1.29 1.75
N ASN A 225 -4.27 2.52 1.77
CA ASN A 225 -5.70 2.81 1.61
C ASN A 225 -6.22 2.63 0.18
N ASN A 226 -5.36 2.29 -0.78
CA ASN A 226 -5.64 2.19 -2.22
C ASN A 226 -6.19 3.48 -2.85
N GLY A 227 -5.89 4.64 -2.27
CA GLY A 227 -6.33 5.95 -2.73
C GLY A 227 -7.80 6.28 -2.51
N SER A 228 -8.71 5.34 -2.71
CA SER A 228 -10.15 5.51 -2.50
C SER A 228 -10.64 5.08 -1.11
N GLY A 229 -9.75 4.59 -0.26
CA GLY A 229 -10.07 4.10 1.08
C GLY A 229 -10.55 2.65 1.11
N ASN A 230 -10.66 1.96 -0.02
CA ASN A 230 -11.04 0.54 -0.06
C ASN A 230 -9.87 -0.44 0.18
N GLY A 231 -8.66 0.07 0.40
CA GLY A 231 -7.49 -0.72 0.81
C GLY A 231 -7.49 -1.08 2.29
N MET A 232 -6.66 -2.06 2.67
CA MET A 232 -6.62 -2.59 4.05
C MET A 232 -5.71 -1.78 4.98
N ASN A 233 -4.87 -0.87 4.47
CA ASN A 233 -3.95 -0.04 5.26
C ASN A 233 -3.11 -0.85 6.27
N TRP A 234 -2.60 -2.02 5.86
CA TRP A 234 -1.81 -2.88 6.76
C TRP A 234 -0.55 -2.22 7.29
N LEU A 235 0.10 -1.34 6.52
CA LEU A 235 1.30 -0.65 7.00
C LEU A 235 0.96 0.29 8.16
N GLY A 236 -0.08 1.12 8.00
CA GLY A 236 -0.58 1.98 9.07
C GLY A 236 -1.00 1.17 10.31
N LEU A 237 -1.68 0.04 10.13
CA LEU A 237 -2.06 -0.86 11.22
C LEU A 237 -0.83 -1.40 11.98
N GLN A 238 0.19 -1.90 11.29
CA GLN A 238 1.39 -2.41 11.95
C GLN A 238 2.14 -1.32 12.72
N LEU A 239 2.21 -0.10 12.18
CA LEU A 239 2.83 1.03 12.86
C LEU A 239 2.06 1.43 14.13
N MET A 240 0.72 1.40 14.12
CA MET A 240 -0.08 1.67 15.33
C MET A 240 0.12 0.58 16.40
N LEU A 241 0.21 -0.69 16.00
CA LEU A 241 0.53 -1.79 16.91
C LEU A 241 1.94 -1.63 17.50
N LEU A 242 2.92 -1.29 16.67
CA LEU A 242 4.30 -1.08 17.10
C LEU A 242 4.44 0.14 18.02
N ARG A 243 3.73 1.23 17.73
CA ARG A 243 3.65 2.40 18.60
C ARG A 243 3.14 2.04 19.99
N LYS A 244 2.10 1.21 20.09
CA LYS A 244 1.58 0.71 21.37
C LYS A 244 2.62 -0.14 22.12
N GLU A 245 3.39 -0.97 21.40
CA GLU A 245 4.50 -1.76 21.98
C GLU A 245 5.61 -0.84 22.53
N LEU A 246 6.03 0.17 21.77
CA LEU A 246 7.07 1.13 22.17
C LEU A 246 6.71 1.96 23.40
N SER A 247 5.42 2.20 23.64
CA SER A 247 4.92 2.89 24.84
C SER A 247 4.90 1.99 26.08
N GLY A 248 5.36 0.73 25.97
CA GLY A 248 5.53 -0.21 27.08
C GLY A 248 4.21 -0.57 27.79
N GLY A 249 3.07 -0.41 27.12
CA GLY A 249 1.74 -0.54 27.74
C GLY A 249 1.45 0.49 28.83
N LYS A 250 2.36 1.43 29.11
CA LYS A 250 2.20 2.51 30.09
C LYS A 250 1.39 3.68 29.54
N GLY A 251 1.13 3.68 28.23
CA GLY A 251 0.14 4.57 27.65
C GLY A 251 -1.21 4.27 28.29
N GLY A 252 -1.88 5.32 28.76
CA GLY A 252 -3.26 5.19 29.25
C GLY A 252 -4.17 4.56 28.19
N TYR A 253 -5.42 4.31 28.58
CA TYR A 253 -6.42 3.77 27.67
C TYR A 253 -6.46 4.56 26.35
N ASP A 254 -6.21 3.86 25.24
CA ASP A 254 -6.31 4.38 23.88
C ASP A 254 -7.59 3.78 23.25
N PRO A 255 -8.68 4.55 23.19
CA PRO A 255 -9.96 4.07 22.67
C PRO A 255 -9.86 3.60 21.21
N LEU A 256 -9.05 4.26 20.39
CA LEU A 256 -8.87 3.89 18.99
C LEU A 256 -8.19 2.52 18.89
N MET A 257 -7.14 2.28 19.67
CA MET A 257 -6.48 0.98 19.70
C MET A 257 -7.36 -0.13 20.28
N ALA A 258 -8.29 0.18 21.17
CA ALA A 258 -9.29 -0.78 21.62
C ALA A 258 -10.18 -1.22 20.46
N ASP A 259 -10.73 -0.27 19.69
CA ASP A 259 -11.57 -0.55 18.51
C ASP A 259 -10.79 -1.29 17.42
N ILE A 260 -9.53 -0.94 17.18
CA ILE A 260 -8.69 -1.65 16.21
C ILE A 260 -8.50 -3.12 16.62
N CYS A 261 -8.26 -3.38 17.91
CA CYS A 261 -8.04 -4.74 18.41
C CYS A 261 -9.31 -5.60 18.36
N THR A 262 -10.51 -5.01 18.43
CA THR A 262 -11.78 -5.74 18.24
C THR A 262 -12.04 -6.03 16.76
N CYS A 263 -11.60 -5.15 15.86
CA CYS A 263 -11.78 -5.31 14.41
C CYS A 263 -10.78 -6.28 13.78
N MET A 264 -9.49 -6.17 14.15
CA MET A 264 -8.36 -6.73 13.41
C MET A 264 -7.50 -7.69 14.26
N GLY A 265 -7.00 -8.74 13.62
CA GLY A 265 -6.00 -9.65 14.17
C GLY A 265 -4.64 -8.96 14.29
N ARG A 266 -4.01 -9.09 15.47
CA ARG A 266 -2.72 -8.45 15.77
C ARG A 266 -1.55 -9.13 15.08
N THR A 267 -1.70 -10.41 14.74
CA THR A 267 -0.63 -11.29 14.27
C THR A 267 -0.64 -11.54 12.76
N ASP A 268 -1.74 -11.17 12.08
CA ASP A 268 -1.95 -11.47 10.67
C ASP A 268 -2.63 -10.34 9.88
N GLY A 269 -3.15 -9.30 10.55
CA GLY A 269 -3.89 -8.21 9.90
C GLY A 269 -5.24 -8.66 9.32
N VAL A 270 -5.73 -9.84 9.70
CA VAL A 270 -7.00 -10.38 9.20
C VAL A 270 -8.16 -9.85 10.06
N PRO A 271 -9.28 -9.40 9.47
CA PRO A 271 -10.44 -9.03 10.24
C PRO A 271 -10.98 -10.19 11.09
N ARG A 272 -11.33 -9.91 12.35
CA ARG A 272 -11.81 -10.93 13.31
C ARG A 272 -13.24 -11.40 13.03
N SER A 273 -14.02 -10.59 12.34
CA SER A 273 -15.40 -10.88 11.97
C SER A 273 -15.82 -10.05 10.77
N THR A 274 -16.96 -10.38 10.15
CA THR A 274 -17.58 -9.56 9.09
C THR A 274 -17.85 -8.14 9.58
N ARG A 275 -18.32 -8.00 10.83
CA ARG A 275 -18.54 -6.70 11.46
C ARG A 275 -17.21 -5.94 11.64
N GLY A 276 -16.19 -6.58 12.19
CA GLY A 276 -14.87 -5.97 12.36
C GLY A 276 -14.23 -5.53 11.04
N LYS A 277 -14.45 -6.30 9.96
CA LYS A 277 -14.04 -5.90 8.61
C LYS A 277 -14.74 -4.61 8.16
N ALA A 278 -16.05 -4.51 8.39
CA ALA A 278 -16.83 -3.34 8.00
C ALA A 278 -16.45 -2.10 8.82
N GLU A 279 -16.29 -2.24 10.14
CA GLU A 279 -15.87 -1.16 11.04
C GLU A 279 -14.44 -0.67 10.72
N TRP A 280 -13.50 -1.57 10.46
CA TRP A 280 -12.16 -1.20 9.98
C TRP A 280 -12.22 -0.44 8.66
N GLN A 281 -13.01 -0.93 7.70
CA GLN A 281 -13.14 -0.26 6.41
C GLN A 281 -13.78 1.14 6.53
N GLN A 282 -14.77 1.30 7.39
CA GLN A 282 -15.34 2.61 7.68
C GLN A 282 -14.28 3.58 8.20
N MET A 283 -13.42 3.12 9.12
CA MET A 283 -12.33 3.92 9.67
C MET A 283 -11.31 4.34 8.59
N VAL A 284 -10.89 3.41 7.72
CA VAL A 284 -9.96 3.70 6.61
C VAL A 284 -10.56 4.70 5.61
N LYS A 285 -11.84 4.56 5.29
CA LYS A 285 -12.55 5.49 4.39
C LYS A 285 -12.66 6.88 4.99
N ALA A 286 -13.13 7.01 6.23
CA ALA A 286 -13.27 8.30 6.90
C ALA A 286 -11.91 9.03 7.01
N ALA A 287 -10.85 8.29 7.38
CA ALA A 287 -9.49 8.83 7.38
C ALA A 287 -9.02 9.26 5.98
N THR A 288 -9.34 8.48 4.94
CA THR A 288 -9.01 8.80 3.54
C THR A 288 -9.71 10.08 3.07
N GLU A 289 -11.01 10.21 3.34
CA GLU A 289 -11.79 11.40 2.98
C GLU A 289 -11.24 12.66 3.65
N ALA A 290 -10.87 12.57 4.94
CA ALA A 290 -10.28 13.68 5.68
C ALA A 290 -8.92 14.11 5.08
N VAL A 291 -8.07 13.15 4.71
CA VAL A 291 -6.78 13.41 4.05
C VAL A 291 -7.01 14.08 2.69
N GLN A 292 -7.88 13.52 1.85
CA GLN A 292 -8.20 14.06 0.53
C GLN A 292 -8.74 15.50 0.61
N LYS A 293 -9.64 15.77 1.57
CA LYS A 293 -10.16 17.11 1.83
C LYS A 293 -9.05 18.08 2.21
N ALA A 294 -8.15 17.69 3.12
CA ALA A 294 -7.08 18.54 3.62
C ALA A 294 -6.00 18.85 2.57
N ILE A 295 -5.64 17.88 1.73
CA ILE A 295 -4.68 18.10 0.64
C ILE A 295 -5.34 18.89 -0.51
N GLY A 296 -6.61 18.63 -0.83
CA GLY A 296 -7.36 19.35 -1.88
C GLY A 296 -7.56 20.84 -1.57
N ALA A 297 -7.90 21.18 -0.31
CA ALA A 297 -8.05 22.57 0.13
C ALA A 297 -6.74 23.39 0.03
N SER A 298 -5.59 22.72 0.04
CA SER A 298 -4.28 23.40 -0.07
C SER A 298 -4.01 23.89 -1.50
N TYR A 299 -4.66 23.30 -2.51
CA TYR A 299 -4.51 23.70 -3.92
C TYR A 299 -5.42 24.85 -4.34
N SER A 300 -6.54 25.08 -3.67
CA SER A 300 -7.49 26.14 -4.04
C SER A 300 -7.12 27.53 -3.50
N GLY A 301 -6.19 27.61 -2.54
CA GLY A 301 -5.84 28.86 -1.84
C GLY A 301 -4.57 29.56 -2.32
N HIS A 302 -3.80 28.99 -3.24
CA HIS A 302 -2.68 29.71 -3.87
C HIS A 302 -3.19 30.34 -5.17
N PRO A 303 -3.21 31.68 -5.29
CA PRO A 303 -3.39 32.31 -6.59
C PRO A 303 -2.33 31.72 -7.50
N ARG A 304 -2.77 30.98 -8.52
CA ARG A 304 -1.91 30.45 -9.57
C ARG A 304 -1.02 31.63 -9.98
N PRO A 305 0.32 31.55 -9.86
CA PRO A 305 1.18 32.65 -10.27
C PRO A 305 0.72 33.03 -11.67
N GLN A 306 0.23 34.26 -11.83
CA GLN A 306 -0.25 34.74 -13.12
C GLN A 306 0.93 34.51 -14.06
N ALA A 307 0.74 33.61 -15.02
CA ALA A 307 1.71 33.41 -16.07
C ALA A 307 1.92 34.80 -16.67
N THR A 308 3.07 35.41 -16.41
CA THR A 308 3.48 36.63 -17.09
C THR A 308 3.42 36.29 -18.57
N SER A 309 2.41 36.83 -19.25
CA SER A 309 2.18 36.62 -20.66
C SER A 309 3.34 37.25 -21.40
N ILE A 310 4.38 36.45 -21.69
CA ILE A 310 5.28 36.76 -22.79
C ILE A 310 4.43 36.55 -24.04
N GLY A 311 3.97 37.67 -24.60
CA GLY A 311 3.12 37.69 -25.78
C GLY A 311 3.80 36.98 -26.93
N ASN A 312 3.18 35.89 -27.39
CA ASN A 312 3.41 35.37 -28.73
C ASN A 312 2.07 35.29 -29.43
N SER A 313 1.81 36.32 -30.23
CA SER A 313 0.69 36.41 -31.16
C SER A 313 0.90 35.42 -32.29
N PHE A 314 0.21 34.28 -32.25
CA PHE A 314 -0.09 33.51 -33.45
C PHE A 314 -1.55 33.07 -33.42
N ALA A 315 -2.33 33.70 -34.30
CA ALA A 315 -3.71 33.37 -34.57
C ALA A 315 -3.78 32.07 -35.38
N HIS A 316 -4.59 31.09 -34.96
CA HIS A 316 -5.19 30.13 -35.89
C HIS A 316 -6.50 29.52 -35.35
N ARG A 317 -7.58 29.92 -36.03
CA ARG A 317 -8.85 29.28 -36.41
C ARG A 317 -9.38 28.06 -35.61
N SER A 318 -10.62 28.24 -35.16
CA SER A 318 -11.60 27.24 -34.72
C SER A 318 -11.93 26.18 -35.78
N PRO A 319 -12.44 25.01 -35.35
CA PRO A 319 -13.73 24.57 -35.85
C PRO A 319 -14.72 24.08 -34.77
N SER A 320 -15.99 24.19 -35.16
CA SER A 320 -17.26 23.95 -34.46
C SER A 320 -17.63 22.46 -34.25
N PRO A 321 -18.74 22.15 -33.53
CA PRO A 321 -18.91 20.90 -32.78
C PRO A 321 -19.91 19.89 -33.38
N SER A 322 -19.76 18.62 -33.02
CA SER A 322 -20.78 17.56 -33.03
C SER A 322 -20.23 16.42 -32.15
N LEU A 323 -20.96 15.56 -31.44
CA LEU A 323 -22.35 15.13 -31.48
C LEU A 323 -22.65 14.53 -30.08
N ALA A 324 -23.88 14.75 -29.60
CA ALA A 324 -24.38 14.26 -28.32
C ALA A 324 -24.52 12.72 -28.30
N TYR A 325 -24.19 12.10 -27.16
CA TYR A 325 -24.55 10.72 -26.85
C TYR A 325 -25.12 10.65 -25.43
N HIS A 326 -26.39 10.27 -25.33
CA HIS A 326 -27.09 9.94 -24.09
C HIS A 326 -26.92 8.45 -23.77
N PRO A 327 -26.71 8.08 -22.50
CA PRO A 327 -27.16 6.79 -21.98
C PRO A 327 -28.29 6.98 -20.98
N GLY A 328 -29.40 6.29 -21.25
CA GLY A 328 -30.55 6.18 -20.37
C GLY A 328 -30.26 5.33 -19.13
N SER A 329 -30.82 5.81 -18.02
CA SER A 329 -30.89 5.18 -16.71
C SER A 329 -31.87 4.02 -16.66
N GLN A 330 -31.51 2.91 -16.02
CA GLN A 330 -32.47 2.04 -15.31
C GLN A 330 -31.93 1.70 -13.92
N GLN A 331 -32.68 2.17 -12.91
CA GLN A 331 -32.58 1.74 -11.52
C GLN A 331 -33.31 0.41 -11.37
N VAL A 332 -32.67 -0.58 -10.73
CA VAL A 332 -33.36 -1.72 -10.15
C VAL A 332 -32.88 -1.89 -8.71
N SER A 333 -33.85 -1.78 -7.81
CA SER A 333 -33.78 -1.94 -6.37
C SER A 333 -33.44 -3.38 -5.97
N VAL A 334 -32.58 -3.55 -4.97
CA VAL A 334 -32.26 -4.87 -4.39
C VAL A 334 -32.59 -4.85 -2.90
N ASN A 335 -33.69 -5.52 -2.55
CA ASN A 335 -34.05 -5.86 -1.18
C ASN A 335 -33.12 -6.97 -0.67
N GLY A 336 -32.55 -6.76 0.51
CA GLY A 336 -31.66 -7.69 1.18
C GLY A 336 -32.40 -8.86 1.83
N HIS A 337 -31.69 -9.98 2.03
CA HIS A 337 -31.95 -10.91 3.11
C HIS A 337 -30.64 -11.63 3.47
N SER A 338 -30.23 -11.45 4.72
CA SER A 338 -29.05 -12.00 5.37
C SER A 338 -29.26 -13.48 5.71
N SER A 339 -28.29 -14.35 5.43
CA SER A 339 -28.25 -15.72 5.94
C SER A 339 -27.02 -15.90 6.82
N VAL A 340 -27.32 -16.13 8.08
CA VAL A 340 -26.48 -16.43 9.24
C VAL A 340 -25.59 -17.65 8.98
N TRP A 341 -24.34 -17.61 9.44
CA TRP A 341 -23.47 -18.77 9.60
C TRP A 341 -22.99 -18.86 11.06
N ASP A 342 -23.27 -20.01 11.66
CA ASP A 342 -22.82 -20.48 12.98
C ASP A 342 -21.38 -21.03 12.89
N PRO A 343 -20.48 -20.75 13.86
CA PRO A 343 -19.19 -21.41 13.95
C PRO A 343 -19.08 -22.30 15.20
N ALA A 344 -18.90 -23.60 14.96
CA ALA A 344 -18.22 -24.55 15.84
C ALA A 344 -17.29 -25.35 14.89
N GLU A 345 -16.03 -25.69 15.16
CA GLU A 345 -15.27 -26.04 16.36
C GLU A 345 -13.81 -25.59 16.10
N GLY A 346 -13.01 -25.09 17.05
CA GLY A 346 -12.41 -25.85 18.13
C GLY A 346 -10.97 -26.30 17.79
N CYS A 347 -10.00 -25.39 17.82
CA CYS A 347 -8.56 -25.73 17.80
C CYS A 347 -7.83 -24.99 18.91
N GLN A 348 -7.56 -25.70 20.01
CA GLN A 348 -6.64 -25.27 21.07
C GLN A 348 -5.20 -25.48 20.60
N LEU A 349 -4.36 -24.45 20.70
CA LEU A 349 -2.91 -24.57 20.57
C LEU A 349 -2.28 -24.47 21.97
N PRO A 350 -1.20 -25.21 22.23
CA PRO A 350 -0.57 -25.25 23.55
C PRO A 350 0.22 -23.98 23.85
N GLU A 351 0.25 -23.61 25.14
CA GLU A 351 1.03 -22.49 25.66
C GLU A 351 2.55 -22.76 25.60
N PRO A 352 3.38 -21.73 25.37
CA PRO A 352 4.82 -21.86 25.49
C PRO A 352 5.24 -21.87 26.96
N VAL A 353 5.98 -22.92 27.33
CA VAL A 353 6.75 -22.99 28.57
C VAL A 353 7.97 -22.09 28.42
N TRP A 354 8.15 -21.17 29.37
CA TRP A 354 9.40 -20.43 29.56
C TRP A 354 10.29 -21.15 30.57
#